data_AF-A0A2N5V4H4-F1
#
_entry.id   AF-A0A2N5V4H4-F1
#
_cell.length_a   1.000
_cell.length_b   1.000
_cell.length_c   1.000
_cell.angle_alpha   90.00
_cell.angle_beta   90.00
_cell.angle_gamma   90.00
#
_symmetry.space_group_name_H-M   'P 1'
#
loop_
_entity.id
_entity.type
_entity.pdbx_description
1 polymer ?
#
loop_
_entity_poly.entity_id
_entity_poly.type
_entity_poly.pdbx_seq_one_letter_code
_entity_poly.pdbx_strand_id
1 'polypeptide(L)'
;MLMGPKCLPDTAKLVKIVERANQLNHLLKKQRGKVLCSMGMRAADEQQLRAVKINVYGLSESHVKDVMISKSTHTDEENQKVLSSSWSDEEIVELAIKDLERTGKVVRGEGYLATRDFKQMEMGLQCRVKLRVLKTIQKFKLVLMSAALLLAGWLYIRLTFARLGQEKQKVRELVELALTKLRDEAIVDAPHQPGAVTGPAHARKLWKKVEKIVEGNSNVRTKVSKICGKSIKVWEWIGNYKANLGLAHLASTGAPGSGSQPFNNSPDAHLPLPSS
;
A
#
# COMPACT_ATOMS: atom_id res chain seq x y z
N MET A 1 -33.38 60.39 49.58
CA MET A 1 -32.21 59.58 49.21
C MET A 1 -31.71 60.06 47.86
N LEU A 2 -30.73 60.96 47.83
CA LEU A 2 -30.09 61.40 46.59
C LEU A 2 -29.22 60.26 46.08
N MET A 3 -29.66 59.59 45.01
CA MET A 3 -28.81 58.64 44.31
C MET A 3 -27.69 59.42 43.64
N GLY A 4 -26.44 59.17 44.04
CA GLY A 4 -25.27 59.73 43.38
C GLY A 4 -25.23 59.36 41.89
N PRO A 5 -24.54 60.14 41.05
CA PRO A 5 -24.46 59.89 39.62
C PRO A 5 -23.94 58.46 39.38
N LYS A 6 -24.72 57.65 38.67
CA LYS A 6 -24.31 56.32 38.24
C LYS A 6 -23.48 56.47 36.97
N CYS A 7 -22.22 56.06 37.01
CA CYS A 7 -21.42 55.92 35.80
C CYS A 7 -22.03 54.82 34.93
N LEU A 8 -22.56 55.20 33.77
CA LEU A 8 -22.98 54.26 32.74
C LEU A 8 -21.72 53.77 32.00
N PRO A 9 -21.48 52.45 31.92
CA PRO A 9 -20.37 51.92 31.15
C PRO A 9 -20.59 52.26 29.68
N ASP A 10 -19.53 52.74 29.03
CA ASP A 10 -19.54 52.99 27.59
C ASP A 10 -19.71 51.66 26.84
N THR A 11 -20.89 51.48 26.24
CA THR A 11 -21.24 50.27 25.50
C THR A 11 -20.40 50.10 24.25
N ALA A 12 -19.96 51.20 23.61
CA ALA A 12 -19.10 51.14 22.43
C ALA A 12 -17.70 50.64 22.78
N LYS A 13 -17.15 51.07 23.93
CA LYS A 13 -15.88 50.54 24.45
C LYS A 13 -15.97 49.05 24.73
N LEU A 14 -17.05 48.63 25.40
CA LEU A 14 -17.25 47.23 25.77
C LEU A 14 -17.34 46.33 24.53
N VAL A 15 -18.10 46.75 23.51
CA VAL A 15 -18.24 46.01 22.25
C VAL A 15 -16.89 45.82 21.57
N LYS A 16 -16.07 46.88 21.48
CA LYS A 16 -14.71 46.80 20.91
C LYS A 16 -13.82 45.83 21.69
N ILE A 17 -13.86 45.85 23.02
CA ILE A 17 -13.08 44.93 23.87
C ILE A 17 -13.49 43.47 23.60
N VAL A 18 -14.79 43.19 23.57
CA VAL A 18 -15.32 41.84 23.33
C VAL A 18 -14.96 41.35 21.92
N GLU A 19 -15.03 42.22 20.92
CA GLU A 19 -14.62 41.89 19.56
C GLU A 19 -13.12 41.53 19.50
N ARG A 20 -12.26 42.36 20.09
CA ARG A 20 -10.82 42.10 20.18
C ARG A 20 -10.51 40.83 20.95
N ALA A 21 -11.22 40.56 22.04
CA ALA A 21 -11.09 39.32 22.81
C ALA A 21 -11.43 38.09 21.95
N ASN A 22 -12.48 38.15 21.14
CA ASN A 22 -12.84 37.06 20.23
C ASN A 22 -11.79 36.86 19.12
N GLN A 23 -11.30 37.94 18.52
CA GLN A 23 -10.23 37.89 17.51
C GLN A 23 -8.95 37.27 18.09
N LEU A 24 -8.59 37.66 19.32
CA LEU A 24 -7.46 37.12 20.06
C LEU A 24 -7.61 35.63 20.36
N ASN A 25 -8.77 35.22 20.87
CA ASN A 25 -9.03 33.81 21.12
C ASN A 25 -8.93 32.98 19.83
N HIS A 26 -9.46 33.49 18.71
CA HIS A 26 -9.35 32.84 17.41
C HIS A 26 -7.90 32.71 16.94
N LEU A 27 -7.08 33.75 17.11
CA LEU A 27 -5.65 33.72 16.78
C LEU A 27 -4.90 32.66 17.60
N LEU A 28 -5.13 32.60 18.91
CA LEU A 28 -4.51 31.61 19.80
C LEU A 28 -4.96 30.18 19.45
N LYS A 29 -6.24 29.97 19.12
CA LYS A 29 -6.78 28.68 18.66
C LYS A 29 -6.11 28.23 17.36
N LYS A 30 -5.95 29.13 16.39
CA LYS A 30 -5.29 28.86 15.11
C LYS A 30 -3.81 28.52 15.30
N GLN A 31 -3.10 29.27 16.15
CA GLN A 31 -1.69 29.00 16.45
C GLN A 31 -1.51 27.63 17.09
N ARG A 32 -2.35 27.29 18.08
CA ARG A 32 -2.34 25.98 18.71
C ARG A 32 -2.59 24.85 17.70
N GLY A 33 -3.56 25.04 16.80
CA GLY A 33 -3.83 24.10 15.71
C GLY A 33 -2.62 23.91 14.78
N LYS A 34 -1.89 24.99 14.47
CA LYS A 34 -0.67 24.95 13.63
C LYS A 34 0.46 24.16 14.31
N VAL A 35 0.71 24.42 15.60
CA VAL A 35 1.75 23.71 16.39
C VAL A 35 1.43 22.22 16.51
N LEU A 36 0.18 21.86 16.78
CA LEU A 36 -0.21 20.45 16.83
C LEU A 36 -0.05 19.76 15.48
N CYS A 37 -0.29 20.49 14.39
CA CYS A 37 -0.09 19.97 13.05
C CYS A 37 1.38 19.69 12.75
N SER A 38 2.28 20.58 13.15
CA SER A 38 3.72 20.45 12.89
C SER A 38 4.38 19.40 13.77
N MET A 39 3.88 19.19 15.00
CA MET A 39 4.39 18.13 15.89
C MET A 39 4.04 16.71 15.42
N GLY A 40 3.04 16.55 14.55
CA GLY A 40 2.70 15.27 13.92
C GLY A 40 2.41 14.16 14.93
N MET A 41 3.09 13.02 14.81
CA MET A 41 2.84 11.85 15.67
C MET A 41 3.11 12.11 17.16
N ARG A 42 3.99 13.06 17.51
CA ARG A 42 4.30 13.40 18.91
C ARG A 42 3.13 14.09 19.62
N ALA A 43 2.26 14.77 18.87
CA ALA A 43 1.08 15.41 19.43
C ALA A 43 0.04 14.40 19.93
N ALA A 44 0.03 13.16 19.41
CA ALA A 44 -0.96 12.15 19.76
C ALA A 44 -0.77 11.58 21.18
N ASP A 45 0.48 11.40 21.63
CA ASP A 45 0.82 11.00 23.01
C ASP A 45 0.58 12.15 23.99
N GLU A 46 0.94 13.36 23.59
CA GLU A 46 0.89 14.53 24.49
C GLU A 46 -0.55 15.01 24.74
N GLN A 47 -1.48 14.73 23.82
CA GLN A 47 -2.90 15.03 24.00
C GLN A 47 -3.55 14.26 25.17
N GLN A 48 -2.92 13.17 25.63
CA GLN A 48 -3.36 12.40 26.80
C GLN A 48 -2.94 13.07 28.12
N LEU A 49 -1.81 13.77 28.14
CA LEU A 49 -1.40 14.65 29.24
C LEU A 49 -2.05 16.03 29.05
N ARG A 50 -3.22 16.22 29.66
CA ARG A 50 -3.97 17.49 29.68
C ARG A 50 -3.27 18.65 30.42
N ALA A 51 -1.93 18.64 30.52
CA ALA A 51 -1.17 19.75 31.07
C ALA A 51 -1.04 20.86 30.02
N VAL A 52 -1.43 22.09 30.37
CA VAL A 52 -1.22 23.27 29.53
C VAL A 52 0.27 23.59 29.55
N LYS A 53 1.04 23.06 28.60
CA LYS A 53 2.41 23.52 28.36
C LYS A 53 2.36 24.86 27.63
N ILE A 54 2.33 25.94 28.41
CA ILE A 54 2.28 27.31 27.91
C ILE A 54 3.46 27.57 26.96
N ASN A 55 4.65 27.05 27.27
CA ASN A 55 5.86 27.29 26.47
C ASN A 55 5.87 26.56 25.11
N VAL A 56 4.99 25.57 24.91
CA VAL A 56 4.90 24.80 23.65
C VAL A 56 3.80 25.34 22.74
N TYR A 57 2.64 25.67 23.31
CA TYR A 57 1.46 26.09 22.53
C TYR A 57 1.15 27.58 22.61
N GLY A 58 1.82 28.30 23.51
CA GLY A 58 1.61 29.72 23.74
C GLY A 58 2.31 30.60 22.71
N LEU A 59 1.85 31.84 22.64
CA LEU A 59 2.48 32.90 21.86
C LEU A 59 2.96 33.99 22.82
N SER A 60 4.09 34.61 22.52
CA SER A 60 4.59 35.73 23.32
C SER A 60 3.54 36.83 23.36
N GLU A 61 3.30 37.37 24.55
CA GLU A 61 2.33 38.43 24.77
C GLU A 61 2.67 39.69 23.96
N SER A 62 3.95 40.03 23.85
CA SER A 62 4.43 41.13 23.00
C SER A 62 4.00 40.93 21.55
N HIS A 63 4.30 39.77 20.98
CA HIS A 63 3.96 39.44 19.60
C HIS A 63 2.43 39.40 19.37
N VAL A 64 1.66 38.95 20.36
CA VAL A 64 0.20 39.00 20.30
C VAL A 64 -0.30 40.44 20.22
N LYS A 65 0.23 41.33 21.06
CA LYS A 65 -0.12 42.75 21.07
C LYS A 65 0.22 43.40 19.74
N ASP A 66 1.44 43.20 19.25
CA ASP A 66 1.92 43.75 17.98
C ASP A 66 1.05 43.31 16.79
N VAL A 67 0.67 42.03 16.72
CA VAL A 67 -0.20 41.49 15.66
C VAL A 67 -1.62 42.06 15.74
N MET A 68 -2.15 42.31 16.95
CA MET A 68 -3.49 42.89 17.12
C MET A 68 -3.53 44.37 16.76
N ILE A 69 -2.49 45.11 17.14
CA ILE A 69 -2.35 46.54 16.84
C ILE A 69 -2.07 46.74 15.35
N SER A 70 -1.13 46.02 14.74
CA SER A 70 -0.91 46.12 13.29
C SER A 70 -2.15 45.73 12.46
N LYS A 71 -2.99 44.82 12.95
CA LYS A 71 -4.24 44.48 12.27
C LYS A 71 -5.33 45.54 12.44
N SER A 72 -5.33 46.33 13.53
CA SER A 72 -6.24 47.47 13.68
C SER A 72 -5.94 48.53 12.63
N THR A 73 -4.68 48.92 12.52
CA THR A 73 -4.25 49.99 11.61
C THR A 73 -4.59 49.71 10.14
N HIS A 74 -4.52 48.45 9.71
CA HIS A 74 -4.89 48.07 8.33
C HIS A 74 -6.40 47.98 8.07
N THR A 75 -7.20 47.66 9.09
CA THR A 75 -8.66 47.53 8.91
C THR A 75 -9.33 48.91 8.88
N ASP A 76 -8.73 49.88 9.56
CA ASP A 76 -9.24 51.25 9.68
C ASP A 76 -8.87 52.16 8.49
N GLU A 77 -7.88 51.78 7.65
CA GLU A 77 -7.60 52.49 6.38
C GLU A 77 -8.68 52.23 5.31
N GLU A 78 -9.32 51.06 5.32
CA GLU A 78 -10.32 50.70 4.31
C GLU A 78 -11.75 51.16 4.69
N ASN A 79 -12.02 51.38 5.98
CA ASN A 79 -13.31 51.85 6.49
C ASN A 79 -13.17 53.12 7.34
N GLN A 80 -13.07 54.24 6.65
CA GLN A 80 -13.56 55.55 7.08
C GLN A 80 -12.88 56.20 8.31
N LYS A 81 -12.10 57.22 7.96
CA LYS A 81 -11.73 58.47 8.64
C LYS A 81 -12.88 59.16 9.41
N VAL A 82 -13.57 58.51 10.35
CA VAL A 82 -14.50 59.18 11.28
C VAL A 82 -14.54 58.39 12.59
N LEU A 83 -14.17 59.06 13.69
CA LEU A 83 -14.28 58.62 15.09
C LEU A 83 -13.11 57.81 15.71
N SER A 84 -11.87 58.24 15.47
CA SER A 84 -10.75 57.97 16.38
C SER A 84 -10.91 58.76 17.69
N SER A 85 -11.75 58.22 18.57
CA SER A 85 -11.78 58.60 19.98
C SER A 85 -10.54 58.04 20.67
N SER A 86 -9.56 58.91 20.93
CA SER A 86 -8.65 59.03 22.10
C SER A 86 -8.36 57.81 23.02
N TRP A 87 -8.45 56.57 22.58
CA TRP A 87 -8.03 55.40 23.34
C TRP A 87 -6.88 54.75 22.60
N SER A 88 -5.79 54.49 23.33
CA SER A 88 -4.68 53.70 22.81
C SER A 88 -5.17 52.28 22.55
N ASP A 89 -5.01 51.77 21.33
CA ASP A 89 -5.37 50.41 20.95
C ASP A 89 -4.74 49.37 21.90
N GLU A 90 -3.58 49.70 22.46
CA GLU A 90 -2.86 48.97 23.50
C GLU A 90 -3.73 48.73 24.75
N GLU A 91 -4.49 49.73 25.20
CA GLU A 91 -5.37 49.63 26.38
C GLU A 91 -6.53 48.67 26.11
N ILE A 92 -7.13 48.75 24.90
CA ILE A 92 -8.24 47.88 24.49
C ILE A 92 -7.76 46.42 24.42
N VAL A 93 -6.57 46.18 23.87
CA VAL A 93 -5.97 44.84 23.79
C VAL A 93 -5.65 44.30 25.18
N GLU A 94 -5.08 45.11 26.09
CA GLU A 94 -4.81 44.68 27.47
C GLU A 94 -6.11 44.35 28.22
N LEU A 95 -7.16 45.17 28.06
CA LEU A 95 -8.48 44.90 28.62
C LEU A 95 -9.10 43.61 28.05
N ALA A 96 -8.93 43.36 26.75
CA ALA A 96 -9.39 42.13 26.10
C ALA A 96 -8.64 40.89 26.62
N ILE A 97 -7.33 40.98 26.86
CA ILE A 97 -6.55 39.89 27.46
C ILE A 97 -7.07 39.59 28.87
N LYS A 98 -7.28 40.62 29.69
CA LYS A 98 -7.83 40.48 31.05
C LYS A 98 -9.24 39.88 31.05
N ASP A 99 -10.09 40.23 30.09
CA ASP A 99 -11.41 39.64 29.93
C ASP A 99 -11.35 38.13 29.59
N LEU A 100 -10.43 37.74 28.70
CA LEU A 100 -10.20 36.33 28.36
C LEU A 100 -9.62 35.51 29.52
N GLU A 101 -8.77 36.13 30.35
CA GLU A 101 -8.24 35.52 31.56
C GLU A 101 -9.35 35.34 32.60
N ARG A 102 -10.17 36.38 32.82
CA ARG A 102 -11.32 36.34 33.75
C ARG A 102 -12.36 35.30 33.34
N THR A 103 -12.62 35.15 32.05
CA THR A 103 -13.53 34.12 31.52
C THR A 103 -12.91 32.72 31.50
N GLY A 104 -11.62 32.59 31.82
CA GLY A 104 -10.90 31.31 31.87
C GLY A 104 -10.60 30.70 30.50
N LYS A 105 -10.75 31.46 29.41
CA LYS A 105 -10.48 31.00 28.04
C LYS A 105 -9.00 30.97 27.72
N VAL A 106 -8.20 31.83 28.36
CA VAL A 106 -6.76 31.97 28.15
C VAL A 106 -6.02 31.83 29.48
N VAL A 107 -4.83 31.26 29.42
CA VAL A 107 -3.88 31.17 30.53
C VAL A 107 -2.66 32.02 30.19
N ARG A 108 -2.27 32.89 31.13
CA ARG A 108 -1.08 33.74 31.06
C ARG A 108 0.02 33.12 31.93
N GLY A 109 1.25 33.07 31.43
CA GLY A 109 2.40 32.58 32.19
C GLY A 109 3.72 32.94 31.53
N GLU A 110 4.70 33.40 32.31
CA GLU A 110 6.07 33.73 31.85
C GLU A 110 6.13 34.63 30.60
N GLY A 111 5.16 35.54 30.41
CA GLY A 111 5.09 36.41 29.22
C GLY A 111 4.48 35.76 27.97
N TYR A 112 3.90 34.56 28.11
CA TYR A 112 3.19 33.85 27.05
C TYR A 112 1.69 33.77 27.33
N LEU A 113 0.91 33.73 26.26
CA LEU A 113 -0.54 33.53 26.26
C LEU A 113 -0.88 32.24 25.51
N ALA A 114 -1.66 31.36 26.15
CA ALA A 114 -2.13 30.13 25.55
C ALA A 114 -3.64 29.93 25.79
N THR A 115 -4.34 29.37 24.80
CA THR A 115 -5.75 29.01 24.99
C THR A 115 -5.89 27.78 25.89
N ARG A 116 -6.82 27.85 26.85
CA ARG A 116 -7.16 26.73 27.75
C ARG A 116 -8.03 25.68 27.04
N ASP A 117 -8.75 26.08 26.00
CA ASP A 117 -9.70 25.23 25.31
C ASP A 117 -9.01 24.23 24.35
N PHE A 118 -8.86 22.99 24.81
CA PHE A 118 -8.30 21.91 23.99
C PHE A 118 -9.30 21.35 22.95
N LYS A 119 -10.60 21.58 23.13
CA LYS A 119 -11.64 20.98 22.26
C LYS A 119 -11.94 21.81 21.02
N GLN A 120 -11.83 23.14 21.14
CA GLN A 120 -12.17 24.07 20.06
C GLN A 120 -10.92 24.62 19.40
N MET A 121 -10.25 23.77 18.63
CA MET A 121 -9.08 24.17 17.85
C MET A 121 -9.49 24.34 16.39
N GLU A 122 -9.24 25.51 15.84
CA GLU A 122 -9.43 25.74 14.42
C GLU A 122 -8.19 25.26 13.66
N MET A 123 -8.31 24.04 13.13
CA MET A 123 -7.32 23.43 12.26
C MET A 123 -7.90 23.21 10.88
N GLY A 124 -7.09 23.47 9.86
CA GLY A 124 -7.44 23.21 8.46
C GLY A 124 -7.76 21.74 8.21
N LEU A 125 -8.57 21.47 7.19
CA LEU A 125 -9.05 20.12 6.85
C LEU A 125 -7.88 19.14 6.61
N GLN A 126 -6.85 19.60 5.90
CA GLN A 126 -5.64 18.80 5.66
C GLN A 126 -4.99 18.33 6.96
N CYS A 127 -4.91 19.21 7.97
CA CYS A 127 -4.33 18.88 9.25
C CYS A 127 -5.16 17.85 10.00
N ARG A 128 -6.49 18.03 10.04
CA ARG A 128 -7.40 17.07 10.68
C ARG A 128 -7.29 15.68 10.08
N VAL A 129 -7.23 15.61 8.75
CA VAL A 129 -7.08 14.34 8.03
C VAL A 129 -5.72 13.71 8.37
N LYS A 130 -4.62 14.46 8.29
CA LYS A 130 -3.28 13.97 8.65
C LYS A 130 -3.22 13.42 10.07
N LEU A 131 -3.70 14.17 11.05
CA LEU A 131 -3.73 13.74 12.46
C LEU A 131 -4.59 12.50 12.66
N ARG A 132 -5.77 12.42 12.02
CA ARG A 132 -6.63 11.22 12.09
C ARG A 132 -5.95 10.01 11.47
N VAL A 133 -5.34 10.16 10.29
CA VAL A 133 -4.62 9.07 9.61
C VAL A 133 -3.46 8.57 10.48
N LEU A 134 -2.64 9.48 11.00
CA LEU A 134 -1.52 9.11 11.89
C LEU A 134 -2.00 8.39 13.15
N LYS A 135 -3.07 8.88 13.78
CA LYS A 135 -3.67 8.25 14.96
C LYS A 135 -4.23 6.86 14.64
N THR A 136 -4.87 6.69 13.49
CA THR A 136 -5.35 5.39 13.01
C THR A 136 -4.18 4.45 12.73
N ILE A 137 -3.12 4.90 12.06
CA ILE A 137 -1.92 4.10 11.79
C ILE A 137 -1.28 3.65 13.11
N GLN A 138 -1.18 4.54 14.10
CA GLN A 138 -0.62 4.19 15.41
C GLN A 138 -1.47 3.14 16.13
N LYS A 139 -2.80 3.32 16.15
CA LYS A 139 -3.73 2.38 16.78
C LYS A 139 -3.72 1.00 16.11
N PHE A 140 -3.57 0.96 14.78
CA PHE A 140 -3.66 -0.26 13.99
C PHE A 140 -2.33 -0.71 13.40
N LYS A 141 -1.19 -0.30 13.97
CA LYS A 141 0.14 -0.61 13.40
C LYS A 141 0.35 -2.12 13.22
N LEU A 142 -0.03 -2.92 14.22
CA LEU A 142 0.08 -4.38 14.14
C LEU A 142 -0.84 -4.99 13.08
N VAL A 143 -2.07 -4.48 12.98
CA VAL A 143 -3.06 -4.95 11.99
C VAL A 143 -2.59 -4.61 10.57
N LEU A 144 -2.10 -3.39 10.34
CA LEU A 144 -1.56 -2.95 9.05
C LEU A 144 -0.31 -3.75 8.66
N MET A 145 0.61 -4.01 9.60
CA MET A 145 1.79 -4.83 9.34
C MET A 145 1.40 -6.28 8.99
N SER A 146 0.44 -6.86 9.71
CA SER A 146 -0.10 -8.20 9.39
C SER A 146 -0.74 -8.23 8.00
N ALA A 147 -1.60 -7.26 7.68
CA ALA A 147 -2.22 -7.15 6.36
C ALA A 147 -1.18 -6.98 5.23
N ALA A 148 -0.14 -6.18 5.47
CA ALA A 148 0.95 -6.00 4.51
C ALA A 148 1.75 -7.30 4.27
N LEU A 149 2.02 -8.06 5.33
CA LEU A 149 2.70 -9.37 5.22
C LEU A 149 1.83 -10.39 4.47
N LEU A 150 0.53 -10.42 4.74
CA LEU A 150 -0.41 -11.29 4.01
C LEU A 150 -0.47 -10.93 2.52
N LEU A 151 -0.54 -9.63 2.20
CA LEU A 151 -0.55 -9.17 0.82
C LEU A 151 0.77 -9.49 0.10
N ALA A 152 1.91 -9.26 0.76
CA ALA A 152 3.22 -9.60 0.21
C ALA A 152 3.37 -11.11 -0.01
N GLY A 153 2.94 -11.93 0.96
CA GLY A 153 2.90 -13.39 0.84
C GLY A 153 2.02 -13.86 -0.31
N TRP A 154 0.82 -13.30 -0.44
CA TRP A 154 -0.09 -13.59 -1.55
C TRP A 154 0.52 -13.26 -2.91
N LEU A 155 1.11 -12.06 -3.06
CA LEU A 155 1.77 -11.64 -4.29
C LEU A 155 2.97 -12.54 -4.61
N TYR A 156 3.78 -12.89 -3.62
CA TYR A 156 4.92 -13.80 -3.80
C TYR A 156 4.47 -15.18 -4.29
N ILE A 157 3.40 -15.73 -3.72
CA ILE A 157 2.84 -17.02 -4.13
C ILE A 157 2.37 -16.95 -5.59
N ARG A 158 1.61 -15.92 -5.96
CA ARG A 158 1.13 -15.75 -7.35
C ARG A 158 2.28 -15.63 -8.36
N LEU A 159 3.29 -14.82 -8.04
CA LEU A 159 4.47 -14.66 -8.89
C LEU A 159 5.24 -15.98 -9.04
N THR A 160 5.34 -16.76 -7.96
CA THR A 160 6.02 -18.06 -7.98
C THR A 160 5.27 -19.07 -8.83
N PHE A 161 3.94 -19.16 -8.69
CA PHE A 161 3.12 -20.03 -9.54
C PHE A 161 3.18 -19.64 -11.02
N ALA A 162 3.15 -18.35 -11.35
CA ALA A 162 3.30 -17.90 -12.73
C ALA A 162 4.65 -18.31 -13.34
N ARG A 163 5.74 -18.17 -12.58
CA ARG A 163 7.08 -18.62 -13.00
C ARG A 163 7.14 -20.13 -13.21
N LEU A 164 6.56 -20.91 -12.28
CA LEU A 164 6.48 -22.37 -12.40
C LEU A 164 5.63 -22.80 -13.61
N GLY A 165 4.58 -22.07 -13.95
CA GLY A 165 3.77 -22.31 -15.14
C GLY A 165 4.56 -22.17 -16.43
N GLN A 166 5.30 -21.07 -16.58
CA GLN A 166 6.15 -20.84 -17.75
C GLN A 166 7.26 -21.89 -17.89
N GLU A 167 7.88 -22.31 -16.78
CA GLU A 167 8.86 -23.40 -16.82
C GLU A 167 8.24 -24.71 -17.30
N LYS A 168 7.04 -25.06 -16.83
CA LYS A 168 6.35 -26.28 -17.25
C LYS A 168 6.01 -26.26 -18.73
N GLN A 169 5.57 -25.13 -19.27
CA GLN A 169 5.28 -24.97 -20.71
C GLN A 169 6.55 -25.16 -21.55
N LYS A 170 7.64 -24.46 -21.21
CA LYS A 170 8.93 -24.61 -21.90
C LYS A 170 9.47 -26.03 -21.84
N VAL A 171 9.32 -26.71 -20.71
CA VAL A 171 9.70 -28.13 -20.59
C VAL A 171 8.87 -28.99 -21.54
N ARG A 172 7.55 -28.78 -21.63
CA ARG A 172 6.68 -29.54 -22.56
C ARG A 172 7.09 -29.32 -24.02
N GLU A 173 7.29 -28.07 -24.42
CA GLU A 173 7.74 -27.73 -25.79
C GLU A 173 9.08 -28.40 -26.13
N LEU A 174 10.06 -28.35 -25.21
CA LEU A 174 11.36 -29.00 -25.41
C LEU A 174 11.26 -30.53 -25.44
N VAL A 175 10.39 -31.12 -24.61
CA VAL A 175 10.13 -32.57 -24.61
C VAL A 175 9.50 -32.99 -25.95
N GLU A 176 8.50 -32.26 -26.45
CA GLU A 176 7.87 -32.56 -27.73
C GLU A 176 8.87 -32.47 -28.89
N LEU A 177 9.71 -31.43 -28.91
CA LEU A 177 10.76 -31.27 -29.90
C LEU A 177 11.79 -32.41 -29.83
N ALA A 178 12.22 -32.78 -28.62
CA ALA A 178 13.19 -33.86 -28.42
C ALA A 178 12.62 -35.22 -28.85
N LEU A 179 11.37 -35.53 -28.48
CA LEU A 179 10.70 -36.77 -28.89
C LEU A 179 10.45 -36.82 -30.40
N THR A 180 10.15 -35.68 -31.03
CA THR A 180 9.99 -35.60 -32.49
C THR A 180 11.31 -35.91 -33.19
N LYS A 181 12.42 -35.29 -32.75
CA LYS A 181 13.75 -35.60 -33.29
C LYS A 181 14.16 -37.05 -33.08
N LEU A 182 13.90 -37.60 -31.89
CA LEU A 182 14.16 -39.01 -31.58
C LEU A 182 13.39 -39.97 -32.49
N ARG A 183 12.16 -39.61 -32.85
CA ARG A 183 11.34 -40.37 -33.79
C ARG A 183 11.93 -40.34 -35.19
N ASP A 184 12.43 -39.19 -35.64
CA ASP A 184 12.93 -39.01 -37.00
C ASP A 184 14.34 -39.60 -37.20
N GLU A 185 15.23 -39.50 -36.21
CA GLU A 185 16.65 -39.89 -36.33
C GLU A 185 17.00 -41.26 -35.70
N ALA A 186 16.05 -41.96 -35.08
CA ALA A 186 16.15 -43.29 -34.42
C ALA A 186 17.15 -43.38 -33.24
N ILE A 187 18.30 -42.71 -33.34
CA ILE A 187 19.36 -42.62 -32.34
C ILE A 187 19.75 -41.13 -32.25
N VAL A 188 19.48 -40.51 -31.11
CA VAL A 188 19.89 -39.12 -30.83
C VAL A 188 20.75 -39.12 -29.58
N ASP A 189 21.88 -38.42 -29.63
CA ASP A 189 22.72 -38.21 -28.46
C ASP A 189 21.87 -37.57 -27.37
N ALA A 190 21.75 -38.25 -26.22
CA ALA A 190 21.15 -37.61 -25.06
C ALA A 190 22.07 -36.43 -24.75
N PRO A 191 21.56 -35.18 -24.68
CA PRO A 191 22.40 -34.00 -24.49
C PRO A 191 22.98 -34.02 -23.07
N HIS A 192 23.98 -34.87 -22.84
CA HIS A 192 24.70 -34.95 -21.59
C HIS A 192 25.99 -34.13 -21.64
N GLN A 193 26.30 -33.51 -22.77
CA GLN A 193 27.32 -32.47 -22.81
C GLN A 193 26.83 -31.31 -23.67
N PRO A 194 26.50 -30.15 -23.07
CA PRO A 194 26.50 -28.93 -23.85
C PRO A 194 27.94 -28.75 -24.34
N GLY A 195 28.16 -28.95 -25.64
CA GLY A 195 29.21 -28.26 -26.40
C GLY A 195 28.97 -26.75 -26.46
N ALA A 196 28.40 -26.18 -25.40
CA ALA A 196 28.15 -24.78 -25.13
C ALA A 196 28.22 -24.64 -23.59
N VAL A 197 29.44 -24.68 -23.07
CA VAL A 197 29.79 -24.46 -21.66
C VAL A 197 29.29 -23.09 -21.14
N THR A 198 28.65 -22.27 -21.98
CA THR A 198 28.15 -20.92 -21.74
C THR A 198 26.61 -20.80 -21.71
N GLY A 199 25.87 -21.89 -21.49
CA GLY A 199 24.42 -21.81 -21.25
C GLY A 199 24.08 -21.42 -19.80
N PRO A 200 23.10 -20.54 -19.54
CA PRO A 200 22.74 -20.11 -18.18
C PRO A 200 22.37 -21.32 -17.31
N ALA A 201 22.73 -21.32 -16.02
CA ALA A 201 22.48 -22.42 -15.08
C ALA A 201 21.01 -22.89 -15.04
N HIS A 202 20.08 -22.02 -15.45
CA HIS A 202 18.67 -22.31 -15.65
C HIS A 202 18.41 -23.36 -16.75
N ALA A 203 19.10 -23.27 -17.88
CA ALA A 203 18.96 -24.21 -19.00
C ALA A 203 19.38 -25.64 -18.60
N ARG A 204 20.43 -25.78 -17.79
CA ARG A 204 20.86 -27.09 -17.25
C ARG A 204 19.79 -27.72 -16.35
N LYS A 205 19.15 -26.92 -15.49
CA LYS A 205 18.05 -27.39 -14.63
C LYS A 205 16.82 -27.77 -15.45
N LEU A 206 16.53 -27.03 -16.51
CA LEU A 206 15.43 -27.31 -17.44
C LEU A 206 15.67 -28.62 -18.19
N TRP A 207 16.86 -28.83 -18.74
CA TRP A 207 17.23 -30.06 -19.46
C TRP A 207 17.21 -31.29 -18.57
N LYS A 208 17.61 -31.21 -17.30
CA LYS A 208 17.44 -32.32 -16.35
C LYS A 208 15.97 -32.71 -16.14
N LYS A 209 15.05 -31.74 -16.17
CA LYS A 209 13.60 -32.02 -16.10
C LYS A 209 13.11 -32.69 -17.40
N VAL A 210 13.59 -32.24 -18.56
CA VAL A 210 13.28 -32.83 -19.88
C VAL A 210 13.80 -34.26 -19.95
N GLU A 211 15.07 -34.51 -19.61
CA GLU A 211 15.70 -35.83 -19.56
C GLU A 211 14.88 -36.80 -18.71
N LYS A 212 14.46 -36.40 -17.50
CA LYS A 212 13.62 -37.22 -16.64
C LYS A 212 12.27 -37.59 -17.27
N ILE A 213 11.66 -36.70 -18.04
CA ILE A 213 10.38 -36.94 -18.71
C ILE A 213 10.56 -37.85 -19.93
N VAL A 214 11.59 -37.60 -20.74
CA VAL A 214 11.90 -38.39 -21.94
C VAL A 214 12.27 -39.84 -21.56
N GLU A 215 13.05 -40.04 -20.51
CA GLU A 215 13.42 -41.37 -20.01
C GLU A 215 12.26 -42.13 -19.37
N GLY A 216 11.21 -41.41 -18.93
CA GLY A 216 9.97 -42.01 -18.48
C GLY A 216 9.06 -42.49 -19.63
N ASN A 217 9.39 -42.15 -20.88
CA ASN A 217 8.62 -42.60 -22.04
C ASN A 217 8.94 -44.05 -22.37
N SER A 218 7.92 -44.91 -22.43
CA SER A 218 8.06 -46.34 -22.70
C SER A 218 8.68 -46.66 -24.07
N ASN A 219 8.64 -45.71 -25.02
CA ASN A 219 9.17 -45.88 -26.36
C ASN A 219 10.63 -45.44 -26.51
N VAL A 220 11.29 -45.02 -25.43
CA VAL A 220 12.68 -44.54 -25.44
C VAL A 220 13.56 -45.44 -24.57
N ARG A 221 14.66 -45.96 -25.13
CA ARG A 221 15.73 -46.61 -24.38
C ARG A 221 16.87 -45.64 -24.12
N THR A 222 17.46 -45.73 -22.94
CA THR A 222 18.75 -45.13 -22.67
C THR A 222 19.86 -46.16 -22.91
N LYS A 223 20.88 -45.77 -23.68
CA LYS A 223 22.07 -46.58 -23.94
C LYS A 223 23.32 -45.73 -23.74
N VAL A 224 24.45 -46.34 -23.40
CA VAL A 224 25.75 -45.67 -23.39
C VAL A 224 26.48 -46.06 -24.67
N SER A 225 26.82 -45.08 -25.52
CA SER A 225 27.57 -45.29 -26.75
C SER A 225 28.94 -44.62 -26.64
N LYS A 226 29.96 -45.22 -27.24
CA LYS A 226 31.33 -44.67 -27.26
C LYS A 226 31.53 -43.90 -28.56
N ILE A 227 31.31 -42.59 -28.52
CA ILE A 227 31.57 -41.70 -29.66
C ILE A 227 32.90 -40.96 -29.41
N CYS A 228 33.81 -40.98 -30.38
CA CYS A 228 35.12 -40.33 -30.30
C CYS A 228 35.92 -40.69 -29.03
N GLY A 229 35.88 -41.96 -28.61
CA GLY A 229 36.62 -42.45 -27.45
C GLY A 229 36.01 -42.12 -26.09
N LYS A 230 34.95 -41.29 -26.02
CA LYS A 230 34.24 -40.93 -24.79
C LYS A 230 32.90 -41.66 -24.70
N SER A 231 32.60 -42.21 -23.52
CA SER A 231 31.31 -42.82 -23.25
C SER A 231 30.26 -41.73 -23.05
N ILE A 232 29.29 -41.63 -23.96
CA ILE A 232 28.17 -40.68 -23.87
C ILE A 232 26.85 -41.42 -23.71
N LYS A 233 25.91 -40.80 -23.00
CA LYS A 233 24.54 -41.28 -22.88
C LYS A 233 23.79 -40.93 -24.17
N VAL A 234 23.07 -41.89 -24.73
CA VAL A 234 22.33 -41.78 -25.99
C VAL A 234 20.91 -42.27 -25.76
N TRP A 235 19.94 -41.62 -26.40
CA TRP A 235 18.55 -42.05 -26.39
C TRP A 235 18.22 -42.72 -27.74
N GLU A 236 17.60 -43.89 -27.67
CA GLU A 236 17.22 -44.70 -28.83
C GLU A 236 15.70 -44.89 -28.82
N TRP A 237 15.04 -44.68 -29.95
CA TRP A 237 13.60 -44.92 -30.09
C TRP A 237 13.35 -46.41 -30.36
N ILE A 238 12.56 -47.07 -29.50
CA ILE A 238 12.23 -48.51 -29.61
C ILE A 238 10.78 -48.73 -30.08
N GLY A 239 9.98 -47.67 -30.21
CA GLY A 239 8.58 -47.80 -30.62
C GLY A 239 8.45 -48.19 -32.09
N ASN A 240 7.46 -49.04 -32.43
CA ASN A 240 7.19 -49.43 -33.81
C ASN A 240 6.94 -48.20 -34.69
N TYR A 241 7.79 -47.99 -35.70
CA TYR A 241 7.52 -47.06 -36.79
C TYR A 241 6.25 -47.53 -37.49
N LYS A 242 5.17 -46.74 -37.44
CA LYS A 242 4.23 -46.75 -38.58
C LYS A 242 4.96 -46.11 -39.73
N ALA A 243 5.88 -46.85 -40.34
CA ALA A 243 6.33 -46.54 -41.67
C ALA A 243 5.05 -46.47 -42.51
N ASN A 244 4.80 -45.31 -43.10
CA ASN A 244 3.81 -45.15 -44.15
C ASN A 244 4.39 -45.87 -45.39
N LEU A 245 4.51 -47.20 -45.29
CA LEU A 245 4.88 -48.08 -46.37
C LEU A 245 3.65 -48.13 -47.27
N GLY A 246 3.62 -47.25 -48.25
CA GLY A 246 2.83 -47.39 -49.48
C GLY A 246 3.29 -48.62 -50.26
N LEU A 247 3.17 -49.80 -49.67
CA LEU A 247 3.44 -51.09 -50.28
C LEU A 247 2.40 -52.12 -49.81
N ALA A 248 1.13 -51.71 -49.83
CA ALA A 248 -0.01 -52.63 -49.80
C ALA A 248 -0.51 -52.84 -51.25
N HIS A 249 0.38 -53.28 -52.14
CA HIS A 249 0.00 -53.78 -53.44
C HIS A 249 0.91 -54.97 -53.75
N LEU A 250 0.39 -56.18 -53.51
CA LEU A 250 0.91 -57.53 -53.84
C LEU A 250 1.03 -58.47 -52.63
N ALA A 251 -0.10 -58.70 -51.98
CA ALA A 251 -0.45 -60.01 -51.42
C ALA A 251 -1.99 -60.08 -51.46
N SER A 252 -2.56 -60.22 -52.66
CA SER A 252 -3.02 -61.51 -53.18
C SER A 252 -3.81 -62.31 -52.12
N THR A 253 -5.13 -62.11 -52.08
CA THR A 253 -6.15 -63.02 -52.62
C THR A 253 -6.48 -64.17 -51.67
N GLY A 254 -7.68 -64.18 -51.07
CA GLY A 254 -8.16 -65.37 -50.36
C GLY A 254 -9.32 -65.24 -49.37
N ALA A 255 -10.44 -64.60 -49.75
CA ALA A 255 -11.84 -64.97 -49.41
C ALA A 255 -12.33 -65.14 -47.92
N PRO A 256 -13.66 -65.19 -47.67
CA PRO A 256 -14.29 -64.51 -46.53
C PRO A 256 -15.00 -65.41 -45.49
N GLY A 257 -15.27 -64.86 -44.30
CA GLY A 257 -16.23 -65.39 -43.30
C GLY A 257 -16.10 -64.62 -41.98
N SER A 258 -16.95 -63.64 -41.69
CA SER A 258 -18.26 -63.75 -41.00
C SER A 258 -18.17 -64.09 -39.50
N GLY A 259 -18.69 -63.18 -38.65
CA GLY A 259 -18.94 -63.37 -37.20
C GLY A 259 -18.48 -62.16 -36.36
N SER A 260 -19.36 -61.20 -36.03
CA SER A 260 -20.02 -60.99 -34.70
C SER A 260 -19.05 -60.86 -33.52
N GLN A 261 -19.05 -59.88 -32.62
CA GLN A 261 -20.03 -58.91 -32.12
C GLN A 261 -19.26 -57.87 -31.24
N PRO A 262 -19.87 -56.75 -30.78
CA PRO A 262 -19.22 -55.72 -29.98
C PRO A 262 -19.44 -55.91 -28.46
N PHE A 263 -18.40 -55.71 -27.66
CA PHE A 263 -18.53 -55.53 -26.21
C PHE A 263 -18.51 -54.04 -25.85
N ASN A 264 -19.69 -53.56 -25.46
CA ASN A 264 -19.93 -52.43 -24.59
C ASN A 264 -19.05 -52.51 -23.32
N ASN A 265 -18.59 -51.37 -22.82
CA ASN A 265 -18.61 -51.08 -21.39
C ASN A 265 -18.52 -49.57 -21.14
N SER A 266 -19.63 -49.05 -20.64
CA SER A 266 -19.82 -47.74 -20.03
C SER A 266 -19.19 -47.70 -18.63
N PRO A 267 -18.75 -46.53 -18.12
CA PRO A 267 -18.60 -46.32 -16.69
C PRO A 267 -19.62 -45.30 -16.16
N ASP A 268 -20.37 -45.73 -15.15
CA ASP A 268 -21.33 -44.96 -14.35
C ASP A 268 -20.67 -43.76 -13.65
N ALA A 269 -21.37 -42.63 -13.70
CA ALA A 269 -21.07 -41.44 -12.91
C ALA A 269 -22.08 -41.32 -11.76
N HIS A 270 -21.60 -41.47 -10.52
CA HIS A 270 -22.33 -41.08 -9.32
C HIS A 270 -21.80 -39.72 -8.81
N LEU A 271 -22.70 -38.75 -8.66
CA LEU A 271 -22.52 -37.47 -7.95
C LEU A 271 -23.40 -37.50 -6.68
N PRO A 272 -22.94 -36.96 -5.53
CA PRO A 272 -23.79 -36.80 -4.34
C PRO A 272 -24.48 -35.43 -4.29
N LEU A 273 -25.70 -35.42 -3.74
CA LEU A 273 -26.48 -34.21 -3.39
C LEU A 273 -25.93 -33.50 -2.13
N PRO A 274 -26.21 -32.19 -1.96
CA PRO A 274 -25.91 -31.45 -0.75
C PRO A 274 -27.05 -31.53 0.29
N SER A 275 -26.68 -31.61 1.56
CA SER A 275 -27.57 -31.46 2.72
C SER A 275 -27.65 -29.99 3.16
N SER A 276 -28.88 -29.53 3.43
CA SER A 276 -29.19 -28.34 4.23
C SER A 276 -28.85 -28.52 5.70
#